data_AF-A0A6F8YZA3-F1
#
_entry.id   AF-A0A6F8YZA3-F1
#
_cell.length_a   1.000
_cell.length_b   1.000
_cell.length_c   1.000
_cell.angle_alpha   90.00
_cell.angle_beta   90.00
_cell.angle_gamma   90.00
#
_symmetry.space_group_name_H-M   'P 1'
#
loop_
_entity.id
_entity.type
_entity.pdbx_description
1 polymer ?
#
loop_
_entity_poly.entity_id
_entity_poly.type
_entity_poly.pdbx_seq_one_letter_code
_entity_poly.pdbx_strand_id
1 'polypeptide(L)' 'MGRGGRWITEYYPCEDVRPDGEEWLVSLRVADLAWAQRFVLGLGPDATVVAPVDLVERVRQQAGAALGQYS' A
#
# COMPACT_ATOMS: atom_id res chain seq x y z
N MET A 1 -3.26 1.83 6.81
CA MET A 1 -2.27 0.80 7.25
C MET A 1 -2.48 0.48 8.71
N GLY A 2 -2.78 -0.78 9.04
CA GLY A 2 -2.91 -1.26 10.43
C GLY A 2 -1.56 -1.35 11.19
N ARG A 3 -1.62 -1.68 12.49
CA ARG A 3 -0.44 -1.76 13.41
C ARG A 3 0.74 -2.59 12.89
N GLY A 4 0.50 -3.55 11.99
CA GLY A 4 1.53 -4.38 11.37
C GLY A 4 2.36 -3.68 10.29
N GLY A 5 2.03 -2.47 9.84
CA GLY A 5 2.76 -1.79 8.76
C GLY A 5 4.06 -1.08 9.18
N ARG A 6 4.35 -1.01 10.49
CA ARG A 6 5.46 -0.20 11.02
C ARG A 6 6.86 -0.69 10.62
N TRP A 7 7.04 -1.97 10.33
CA TRP A 7 8.33 -2.51 9.89
C TRP A 7 8.82 -1.88 8.57
N ILE A 8 7.89 -1.35 7.75
CA ILE A 8 8.21 -0.68 6.48
C ILE A 8 9.07 0.57 6.73
N THR A 9 8.83 1.28 7.84
CA THR A 9 9.60 2.47 8.21
C THR A 9 11.00 2.16 8.73
N GLU A 10 11.22 0.91 9.16
CA GLU A 10 12.54 0.42 9.59
C GLU A 10 13.36 -0.11 8.41
N TYR A 11 12.70 -0.60 7.35
CA TYR A 11 13.37 -1.16 6.17
C TYR A 11 13.56 -0.18 5.01
N TYR A 12 12.72 0.87 4.92
CA TYR A 12 12.79 1.85 3.84
C TYR A 12 12.80 3.28 4.39
N PRO A 13 13.60 4.19 3.80
CA PRO A 13 13.55 5.60 4.15
C PRO A 13 12.16 6.15 3.81
N CYS A 14 11.35 6.33 4.85
CA CYS A 14 10.05 6.97 4.75
C CYS A 14 10.25 8.47 4.75
N GLU A 15 9.65 9.15 3.78
CA GLU A 15 9.70 10.61 3.71
C GLU A 15 8.70 11.24 4.68
N ASP A 16 7.55 10.60 4.87
CA ASP A 16 6.52 11.12 5.77
C ASP A 16 5.71 9.97 6.39
N VAL A 17 5.38 10.10 7.67
CA VAL A 17 4.53 9.17 8.40
C VAL A 17 3.60 10.00 9.25
N ARG A 18 2.31 10.01 8.90
CA ARG A 18 1.31 10.78 9.60
C ARG A 18 0.12 9.91 10.01
N PRO A 19 -0.44 10.14 11.21
CA PRO A 19 -1.67 9.48 11.61
C PRO A 19 -2.85 9.98 10.77
N ASP A 20 -3.73 9.08 10.38
CA ASP A 20 -4.98 9.34 9.65
C ASP A 20 -6.12 8.55 10.33
N GLY A 21 -6.65 9.13 11.42
CA GLY A 21 -7.66 8.48 12.26
C GLY A 21 -7.12 7.23 12.95
N GLU A 22 -7.73 6.07 12.67
CA GLU A 22 -7.29 4.76 13.18
C GLU A 22 -6.18 4.12 12.32
N GLU A 23 -5.84 4.76 11.20
CA GLU A 23 -4.84 4.30 10.26
C GLU A 23 -3.61 5.22 10.24
N TRP A 24 -2.56 4.75 9.58
CA TRP A 24 -1.37 5.55 9.30
C TRP A 24 -1.17 5.72 7.81
N LEU A 25 -0.87 6.96 7.42
CA LEU A 25 -0.52 7.34 6.07
C LEU A 25 0.99 7.47 5.99
N VAL A 26 1.61 6.57 5.22
CA VAL A 26 3.07 6.44 5.10
C VAL A 26 3.46 6.76 3.67
N SER A 27 4.31 7.77 3.51
CA SER A 27 4.96 8.12 2.25
C SER A 27 6.35 7.53 2.24
N LEU A 28 6.59 6.58 1.33
CA LEU A 28 7.89 5.99 1.09
C LEU A 28 8.31 6.22 -0.36
N ARG A 29 9.61 6.46 -0.57
CA ARG A 29 10.15 6.57 -1.92
C ARG A 29 10.44 5.17 -2.45
N VAL A 30 9.62 4.74 -3.39
CA VAL A 30 9.82 3.47 -4.13
C VAL A 30 10.57 3.75 -5.42
N ALA A 31 11.56 2.92 -5.73
CA ALA A 31 12.30 3.03 -6.99
C ALA A 31 11.49 2.50 -8.19
N ASP A 32 10.52 1.61 -7.95
CA ASP A 32 9.71 0.97 -8.98
C ASP A 32 8.25 0.84 -8.54
N LEU A 33 7.33 1.34 -9.38
CA LEU A 33 5.88 1.25 -9.18
C LEU A 33 5.38 -0.19 -9.29
N ALA A 34 6.00 -1.03 -10.12
CA ALA A 34 5.65 -2.45 -10.24
C ALA A 34 6.00 -3.21 -8.96
N TRP A 35 7.12 -2.86 -8.31
CA TRP A 35 7.48 -3.38 -7.00
C TRP A 35 6.47 -2.94 -5.93
N ALA A 36 6.11 -1.66 -5.90
CA ALA A 36 5.13 -1.12 -4.94
C ALA A 36 3.74 -1.78 -5.10
N GLN A 37 3.34 -2.07 -6.33
CA GLN A 37 2.10 -2.79 -6.61
C GLN A 37 2.11 -4.19 -5.99
N ARG A 38 3.18 -4.97 -6.23
CA ARG A 38 3.33 -6.32 -5.64
C ARG A 38 3.39 -6.28 -4.12
N PHE A 39 4.02 -5.25 -3.57
CA PHE A 39 4.12 -5.05 -2.13
C PHE A 39 2.74 -4.85 -1.49
N VAL A 40 1.91 -4.00 -2.08
CA VAL A 40 0.56 -3.72 -1.59
C VAL A 40 -0.37 -4.92 -1.78
N LEU A 41 -0.27 -5.60 -2.93
CA LEU A 41 -0.98 -6.86 -3.14
C LEU A 41 -0.57 -7.94 -2.13
N GLY A 42 0.68 -7.96 -1.68
CA GLY A 42 1.17 -8.86 -0.63
C GLY A 42 0.70 -8.50 0.78
N LEU A 43 0.40 -7.23 1.06
CA LEU A 43 -0.20 -6.77 2.32
C LEU A 43 -1.70 -7.06 2.39
N GLY A 44 -2.35 -7.29 1.25
CA GLY A 44 -3.77 -7.63 1.19
C GLY A 44 -4.67 -6.44 1.61
N PRO A 45 -5.87 -6.70 2.16
CA PRO A 45 -6.87 -5.67 2.46
C PRO A 45 -6.44 -4.67 3.55
N ASP A 46 -5.37 -4.94 4.29
CA ASP A 46 -4.88 -4.09 5.39
C ASP A 46 -4.02 -2.88 4.91
N ALA A 47 -3.78 -2.78 3.60
CA ALA A 47 -2.99 -1.70 3.00
C ALA A 47 -3.64 -1.14 1.73
N THR A 48 -3.80 0.19 1.70
CA THR A 48 -4.31 0.92 0.54
C THR A 48 -3.26 1.90 0.03
N VAL A 49 -2.99 1.87 -1.28
CA VAL A 49 -2.22 2.94 -1.94
C VAL A 49 -3.12 4.13 -2.17
N VAL A 50 -2.65 5.30 -1.77
CA VAL A 50 -3.32 6.59 -2.00
C VAL A 50 -2.64 7.43 -3.08
N ALA A 51 -1.36 7.20 -3.35
CA ALA A 51 -0.59 7.91 -4.38
C ALA A 51 0.66 7.11 -4.81
N PRO A 52 1.16 7.31 -6.05
CA PRO A 52 0.58 8.10 -7.13
C PRO A 52 -0.66 7.41 -7.76
N VAL A 53 -1.56 8.19 -8.39
CA VAL A 53 -2.87 7.71 -8.89
C VAL A 53 -2.76 6.54 -9.87
N ASP A 54 -1.73 6.50 -10.71
CA ASP A 54 -1.47 5.38 -11.64
C ASP A 54 -1.29 4.05 -10.91
N LEU A 55 -0.65 4.09 -9.73
CA LEU A 55 -0.47 2.91 -8.88
C LEU A 55 -1.79 2.53 -8.19
N VAL A 56 -2.57 3.53 -7.75
CA VAL A 56 -3.90 3.32 -7.17
C VAL A 56 -4.81 2.57 -8.14
N GLU A 57 -4.87 3.00 -9.40
CA GLU A 57 -5.70 2.34 -10.41
C GLU A 57 -5.25 0.91 -10.69
N ARG A 58 -3.94 0.67 -10.80
CA ARG A 58 -3.40 -0.67 -11.00
C ARG A 58 -3.67 -1.61 -9.83
N VAL A 59 -3.52 -1.12 -8.59
CA VAL A 59 -3.84 -1.90 -7.40
C VAL A 59 -5.34 -2.16 -7.33
N ARG A 60 -6.21 -1.17 -7.59
CA ARG A 60 -7.67 -1.34 -7.57
C ARG A 60 -8.15 -2.35 -8.61
N GLN A 61 -7.62 -2.32 -9.84
CA GLN A 61 -7.98 -3.30 -10.86
C GLN A 61 -7.60 -4.73 -10.46
N GLN A 62 -6.43 -4.91 -9.84
CA GLN A 62 -5.97 -6.22 -9.39
C GLN A 62 -6.69 -6.69 -8.11
N ALA A 63 -6.93 -5.81 -7.15
CA ALA A 63 -7.68 -6.11 -5.93
C ALA A 63 -9.14 -6.47 -6.25
N GLY A 64 -9.76 -5.78 -7.21
CA GLY A 64 -11.10 -6.12 -7.71
C GLY A 64 -11.12 -7.50 -8.40
N ALA A 65 -10.08 -7.86 -9.15
CA ALA A 65 -9.94 -9.19 -9.73
C ALA A 65 -9.77 -10.30 -8.67
N ALA A 66 -9.00 -10.04 -7.61
CA ALA A 66 -8.82 -10.96 -6.49
C ALA A 66 -10.08 -11.13 -5.63
N LEU A 67 -10.84 -10.04 -5.43
CA LEU A 67 -12.15 -10.08 -4.75
C LEU A 67 -13.19 -10.88 -5.56
N GLY A 68 -13.11 -10.85 -6.89
CA GLY A 68 -13.95 -11.67 -7.77
C GLY A 68 -13.68 -13.17 -7.68
N GLN A 69 -12.56 -13.60 -7.08
CA GLN A 69 -12.21 -15.01 -6.86
C GLN A 69 -12.61 -15.53 -5.48
N TYR A 70 -13.09 -14.66 -4.60
CA TYR A 70 -13.60 -15.01 -3.27
C TYR A 70 -15.11 -14.72 -3.19
N SER A 71 -15.86 -15.21 -4.19
CA SER A 71 -17.32 -15.31 -4.15
C SER A 71 -17.74 -16.77 -4.05
#